data_AF-A0A815GGM2-F1
#
_entry.id   AF-A0A815GGM2-F1
#
_cell.length_a   1.000
_cell.length_b   1.000
_cell.length_c   1.000
_cell.angle_alpha   90.00
_cell.angle_beta   90.00
_cell.angle_gamma   90.00
#
_symmetry.space_group_name_H-M   'P 1'
#
loop_
_entity.id
_entity.type
_entity.pdbx_description
1 polymer ?
#
loop_
_entity_poly.entity_id
_entity_poly.type
_entity_poly.pdbx_seq_one_letter_code
_entity_poly.pdbx_strand_id
1 'polypeptide(L)'
;MRAIFTLIIGICCTAFNDAKSIRFNEPRSTLRGRVVFPSGSREPVESDGVLTVELQDTSLMDAPAKIIGQGVGKAIRFPMAFAVKFPPKEISKGHSYSLQISIRNKKNELLYVNDFHVSVVPTGANRTKFIDVPVVLVAKSKPKEEKKHQWPELLGTNGQEAVNIIKKETGFSQVVAIRAGSMVTMDYRNDRVRVYVDKNGIVTRTPIIA
;
A
#
# COMPACT_ATOMS: atom_id res chain seq x y z
N MET A 1 66.03 -29.01 -46.39
CA MET A 1 65.20 -27.90 -46.91
C MET A 1 63.90 -27.92 -46.10
N ARG A 2 63.80 -27.19 -44.98
CA ARG A 2 63.28 -25.81 -44.83
C ARG A 2 61.88 -25.61 -45.45
N ALA A 3 60.83 -25.51 -44.64
CA ALA A 3 60.21 -24.23 -44.24
C ALA A 3 58.75 -24.41 -43.76
N ILE A 4 58.45 -23.73 -42.65
CA ILE A 4 57.13 -23.49 -42.04
C ILE A 4 56.36 -22.47 -42.88
N PHE A 5 55.05 -22.61 -43.07
CA PHE A 5 54.15 -21.46 -43.25
C PHE A 5 52.71 -21.77 -42.81
N THR A 6 52.27 -21.03 -41.79
CA THR A 6 50.94 -20.96 -41.21
C THR A 6 49.96 -20.25 -42.16
N LEU A 7 48.72 -20.73 -42.28
CA LEU A 7 47.60 -19.86 -42.67
C LEU A 7 46.31 -20.28 -41.94
N ILE A 8 45.79 -19.33 -41.17
CA ILE A 8 44.54 -19.35 -40.41
C ILE A 8 43.38 -19.20 -41.40
N ILE A 9 42.39 -20.10 -41.37
CA ILE A 9 41.00 -19.76 -41.72
C ILE A 9 40.11 -20.41 -40.68
N GLY A 10 39.70 -19.61 -39.70
CA GLY A 10 38.59 -19.94 -38.83
C GLY A 10 37.28 -19.84 -39.60
N ILE A 11 36.50 -20.92 -39.60
CA ILE A 11 35.06 -20.87 -39.77
C ILE A 11 34.47 -21.70 -38.63
N CYS A 12 34.12 -21.00 -37.56
CA CYS A 12 33.23 -21.47 -36.51
C CYS A 12 31.86 -21.68 -37.15
N CYS A 13 31.58 -22.90 -37.64
CA CYS A 13 30.22 -23.33 -37.94
C CYS A 13 29.61 -23.93 -36.66
N THR A 14 29.31 -23.08 -35.68
CA THR A 14 28.24 -23.40 -34.74
C THR A 14 26.93 -23.12 -35.47
N ALA A 15 26.41 -24.13 -36.16
CA ALA A 15 24.99 -24.14 -36.49
C ALA A 15 24.24 -24.33 -35.17
N PHE A 16 24.13 -23.25 -34.40
CA PHE A 16 23.07 -23.09 -33.43
C PHE A 16 21.79 -23.15 -34.26
N ASN A 17 21.15 -24.32 -34.29
CA ASN A 17 19.76 -24.39 -34.69
C ASN A 17 19.01 -23.56 -33.67
N ASP A 18 18.81 -22.29 -34.01
CA ASP A 18 17.79 -21.42 -33.47
C ASP A 18 16.45 -22.08 -33.84
N ALA A 19 16.09 -23.09 -33.04
CA ALA A 19 14.73 -23.55 -32.92
C ALA A 19 13.96 -22.40 -32.31
N LYS A 20 13.65 -21.42 -33.17
CA LYS A 20 12.64 -20.39 -33.06
C LYS A 20 11.56 -20.95 -32.18
N SER A 21 11.56 -20.56 -30.90
CA SER A 21 10.59 -21.03 -29.93
C SER A 21 9.23 -20.81 -30.56
N ILE A 22 8.62 -21.90 -31.03
CA ILE A 22 7.23 -21.91 -31.40
C ILE A 22 6.58 -21.54 -30.08
N ARG A 23 6.15 -20.29 -29.95
CA ARG A 23 5.24 -19.91 -28.88
C ARG A 23 3.99 -20.71 -29.15
N PHE A 24 3.98 -21.96 -28.69
CA PHE A 24 2.75 -22.69 -28.48
C PHE A 24 1.94 -21.74 -27.60
N ASN A 25 0.91 -21.17 -28.21
CA ASN A 25 -0.03 -20.32 -27.52
C ASN A 25 -0.69 -21.25 -26.49
N GLU A 26 -0.09 -21.33 -25.30
CA GLU A 26 -0.63 -22.05 -24.14
C GLU A 26 -2.12 -21.70 -24.08
N PRO A 27 -3.03 -22.68 -24.06
CA PRO A 27 -4.46 -22.41 -24.15
C PRO A 27 -4.85 -21.54 -22.95
N ARG A 28 -5.02 -20.23 -23.14
CA ARG A 28 -5.31 -19.32 -22.03
C ARG A 28 -6.79 -19.33 -21.73
N SER A 29 -7.14 -19.71 -20.50
CA SER A 29 -8.49 -19.53 -19.98
C SER A 29 -8.65 -18.09 -19.49
N THR A 30 -9.89 -17.60 -19.44
CA THR A 30 -10.20 -16.23 -19.02
C THR A 30 -11.27 -16.24 -17.96
N LEU A 31 -10.97 -15.67 -16.79
CA LEU A 31 -11.93 -15.38 -15.74
C LEU A 31 -12.42 -13.95 -15.90
N ARG A 32 -13.74 -13.75 -15.85
CA ARG A 32 -14.39 -12.44 -16.06
C ARG A 32 -15.18 -12.06 -14.83
N GLY A 33 -15.35 -10.76 -14.63
CA GLY A 33 -16.17 -10.24 -13.55
C GLY A 33 -16.34 -8.73 -13.60
N ARG A 34 -16.92 -8.18 -12.55
CA ARG A 34 -16.97 -6.73 -12.32
C ARG A 34 -16.44 -6.40 -10.95
N VAL A 35 -15.80 -5.24 -10.88
CA VAL A 35 -15.51 -4.58 -9.62
C VAL A 35 -16.69 -3.68 -9.29
N VAL A 36 -17.24 -3.82 -8.09
CA VAL A 36 -18.39 -3.06 -7.59
C VAL A 36 -18.00 -2.29 -6.34
N PHE A 37 -18.63 -1.14 -6.12
CA PHE A 37 -18.47 -0.41 -4.87
C PHE A 37 -19.60 -0.79 -3.90
N PRO A 38 -19.31 -1.15 -2.63
CA PRO A 38 -20.27 -1.70 -1.67
C PRO A 38 -21.52 -0.85 -1.44
N SER A 39 -21.43 0.48 -1.56
CA SER A 39 -22.59 1.37 -1.35
C SER A 39 -23.50 1.49 -2.57
N GLY A 40 -23.24 0.76 -3.66
CA GLY A 40 -24.04 0.82 -4.89
C GLY A 40 -23.97 2.17 -5.62
N SER A 41 -23.15 3.12 -5.14
CA SER A 41 -22.97 4.41 -5.76
C SER A 41 -22.17 4.29 -7.07
N ARG A 42 -22.53 5.12 -8.05
CA ARG A 42 -21.70 5.36 -9.24
C ARG A 42 -20.62 6.37 -8.88
N GLU A 43 -19.73 6.00 -7.97
CA GLU A 43 -18.65 6.89 -7.57
C GLU A 43 -17.64 7.00 -8.72
N PRO A 44 -17.27 8.23 -9.16
CA PRO A 44 -16.19 8.39 -10.10
C PRO A 44 -14.89 7.92 -9.45
N VAL A 45 -14.18 7.04 -10.12
CA VAL A 45 -12.77 6.83 -9.82
C VAL A 45 -12.03 7.99 -10.47
N GLU A 46 -10.99 8.53 -9.82
CA GLU A 46 -10.10 9.51 -10.45
C GLU A 46 -9.83 9.05 -11.89
N SER A 47 -10.08 9.92 -12.88
CA SER A 47 -10.29 9.57 -14.31
C SER A 47 -9.15 8.79 -15.00
N ASP A 48 -8.09 8.48 -14.27
CA ASP A 48 -6.85 7.84 -14.66
C ASP A 48 -6.39 6.71 -13.70
N GLY A 49 -7.29 6.13 -12.92
CA GLY A 49 -6.97 4.98 -12.07
C GLY A 49 -6.52 3.75 -12.88
N VAL A 50 -5.57 3.00 -12.34
CA VAL A 50 -5.11 1.71 -12.86
C VAL A 50 -5.73 0.61 -12.02
N LEU A 51 -6.56 -0.21 -12.66
CA LEU A 51 -7.11 -1.43 -12.07
C LEU A 51 -6.12 -2.58 -12.29
N THR A 52 -5.71 -3.21 -11.21
CA THR A 52 -4.95 -4.47 -11.23
C THR A 52 -5.78 -5.58 -10.59
N VAL A 53 -5.95 -6.67 -11.32
CA VAL A 53 -6.64 -7.87 -10.87
C VAL A 53 -5.68 -9.04 -10.93
N GLU A 54 -5.53 -9.76 -9.83
CA GLU A 54 -4.64 -10.91 -9.70
C GLU A 54 -5.44 -12.14 -9.31
N LEU A 55 -5.23 -13.23 -10.05
CA LEU A 55 -5.67 -14.57 -9.68
C LEU A 55 -4.51 -15.25 -8.95
N GLN A 56 -4.74 -15.67 -7.72
CA GLN A 56 -3.72 -16.20 -6.83
C GLN A 56 -4.07 -17.61 -6.34
N ASP A 57 -3.05 -18.46 -6.17
CA ASP A 57 -3.14 -19.73 -5.47
C ASP A 57 -2.98 -19.48 -3.96
N THR A 58 -4.06 -19.71 -3.22
CA THR A 58 -4.14 -19.56 -1.75
C THR A 58 -4.29 -20.91 -1.04
N SER A 59 -3.87 -22.00 -1.70
CA SER A 59 -3.88 -23.34 -1.09
C SER A 59 -2.99 -23.46 0.16
N LEU A 60 -1.93 -22.66 0.25
CA LEU A 60 -1.01 -22.65 1.38
C LEU A 60 -1.37 -21.50 2.32
N MET A 61 -1.58 -21.83 3.60
CA MET A 61 -2.01 -20.85 4.61
C MET A 61 -0.86 -19.94 5.09
N ASP A 62 0.36 -20.46 5.15
CA ASP A 62 1.52 -19.78 5.75
C ASP A 62 2.56 -19.30 4.71
N ALA A 63 2.22 -19.35 3.43
CA ALA A 63 3.10 -18.94 2.34
C ALA A 63 2.50 -17.75 1.57
N PRO A 64 3.34 -16.86 1.03
CA PRO A 64 2.88 -15.86 0.07
C PRO A 64 2.14 -16.51 -1.10
N ALA A 65 0.97 -15.97 -1.44
CA ALA A 65 0.13 -16.53 -2.49
C ALA A 65 0.82 -16.45 -3.87
N LYS A 66 0.80 -17.55 -4.62
CA LYS A 66 1.41 -17.59 -5.96
C LYS A 66 0.47 -16.91 -6.97
N ILE A 67 0.95 -15.91 -7.70
CA ILE A 67 0.17 -15.27 -8.78
C ILE A 67 0.17 -16.17 -10.03
N ILE A 68 -1.02 -16.53 -10.51
CA ILE A 68 -1.25 -17.40 -11.67
C ILE A 68 -1.61 -16.59 -12.91
N GLY A 69 -2.30 -15.48 -12.71
CA GLY A 69 -2.70 -14.59 -13.78
C GLY A 69 -2.89 -13.17 -13.26
N GLN A 70 -2.56 -12.20 -14.10
CA GLN A 70 -2.74 -10.79 -13.81
C GLN A 70 -3.43 -10.12 -14.99
N GLY A 71 -4.41 -9.27 -14.69
CA GLY A 71 -5.08 -8.40 -15.63
C GLY A 71 -4.91 -6.95 -15.20
N VAL A 72 -4.58 -6.08 -16.16
CA VAL A 72 -4.48 -4.63 -15.93
C VAL A 72 -5.50 -3.93 -16.81
N GLY A 73 -6.23 -2.98 -16.23
CA GLY A 73 -7.29 -2.22 -16.89
C GLY A 73 -7.33 -0.76 -16.44
N LYS A 74 -8.20 0.01 -17.07
CA LYS A 74 -8.47 1.40 -16.67
C LYS A 74 -9.62 1.43 -15.66
N ALA A 75 -9.42 2.11 -14.55
CA ALA A 75 -10.44 2.36 -13.53
C ALA A 75 -11.01 3.77 -13.72
N ILE A 76 -12.20 3.87 -14.30
CA ILE A 76 -12.85 5.16 -14.64
C ILE A 76 -14.09 5.38 -13.77
N ARG A 77 -14.96 4.39 -13.67
CA ARG A 77 -16.22 4.47 -12.92
C ARG A 77 -16.70 3.10 -12.49
N PHE A 78 -17.35 3.02 -11.33
CA PHE A 78 -18.03 1.81 -10.91
C PHE A 78 -19.43 1.68 -11.57
N PRO A 79 -19.90 0.45 -11.83
CA PRO A 79 -19.14 -0.80 -11.85
C PRO A 79 -18.22 -0.88 -13.08
N MET A 80 -17.07 -1.53 -12.95
CA MET A 80 -16.11 -1.73 -14.04
C MET A 80 -15.85 -3.21 -14.30
N ALA A 81 -15.83 -3.61 -15.57
CA ALA A 81 -15.57 -4.99 -15.95
C ALA A 81 -14.07 -5.29 -15.97
N PHE A 82 -13.71 -6.52 -15.61
CA PHE A 82 -12.35 -7.03 -15.71
C PHE A 82 -12.30 -8.40 -16.38
N ALA A 83 -11.13 -8.74 -16.89
CA ALA A 83 -10.81 -10.06 -17.39
C ALA A 83 -9.37 -10.42 -17.03
N VAL A 84 -9.17 -11.59 -16.43
CA VAL A 84 -7.85 -12.14 -16.11
C VAL A 84 -7.63 -13.37 -16.97
N LYS A 85 -6.54 -13.36 -17.74
CA LYS A 85 -6.09 -14.51 -18.51
C LYS A 85 -5.14 -15.33 -17.64
N PHE A 86 -5.28 -16.65 -17.67
CA PHE A 86 -4.42 -17.55 -16.91
C PHE A 86 -4.19 -18.86 -17.68
N PRO A 87 -3.05 -19.54 -17.47
CA PRO A 87 -2.79 -20.86 -18.01
C PRO A 87 -3.54 -21.93 -17.18
N PRO A 88 -4.42 -22.75 -17.79
CA PRO A 88 -5.21 -23.75 -17.08
C PRO A 88 -4.35 -24.91 -16.56
N LYS A 89 -3.13 -25.10 -17.10
CA LYS A 89 -2.18 -26.12 -16.62
C LYS A 89 -1.66 -25.82 -15.21
N GLU A 90 -1.66 -24.55 -14.81
CA GLU A 90 -1.24 -24.14 -13.47
C GLU A 90 -2.36 -24.31 -12.43
N ILE A 91 -3.57 -24.68 -12.88
CA ILE A 91 -4.71 -24.93 -12.00
C ILE A 91 -4.75 -26.40 -11.64
N SER A 92 -4.52 -26.69 -10.36
CA SER A 92 -4.50 -28.03 -9.78
C SER A 92 -5.81 -28.34 -9.06
N LYS A 93 -6.26 -29.58 -9.15
CA LYS A 93 -7.46 -30.04 -8.43
C LYS A 93 -7.18 -30.07 -6.93
N GLY A 94 -8.10 -29.54 -6.12
CA GLY A 94 -7.97 -29.49 -4.66
C GLY A 94 -7.24 -28.26 -4.12
N HIS A 95 -6.70 -27.40 -5.00
CA HIS A 95 -6.14 -26.11 -4.59
C HIS A 95 -7.26 -25.07 -4.43
N SER A 96 -7.01 -24.08 -3.58
CA SER A 96 -7.88 -22.92 -3.40
C SER A 96 -7.32 -21.73 -4.16
N TYR A 97 -8.20 -21.00 -4.83
CA TYR A 97 -7.84 -19.83 -5.62
C TYR A 97 -8.64 -18.62 -5.19
N SER A 98 -7.98 -17.46 -5.18
CA SER A 98 -8.60 -16.20 -4.81
C SER A 98 -8.33 -15.10 -5.83
N LEU A 99 -9.20 -14.09 -5.83
CA LEU A 99 -8.98 -12.84 -6.56
C LEU A 99 -8.54 -11.74 -5.61
N GLN A 100 -7.47 -11.06 -5.99
CA GLN A 100 -7.03 -9.81 -5.39
C GLN A 100 -7.25 -8.67 -6.38
N ILE A 101 -7.90 -7.61 -5.93
CA ILE A 101 -8.18 -6.41 -6.71
C ILE A 101 -7.56 -5.22 -6.02
N SER A 102 -6.85 -4.41 -6.80
CA SER A 102 -6.34 -3.12 -6.35
C SER A 102 -6.57 -2.06 -7.42
N ILE A 103 -6.95 -0.87 -7.00
CA ILE A 103 -7.06 0.30 -7.87
C ILE A 103 -6.12 1.35 -7.33
N ARG A 104 -5.19 1.80 -8.18
CA ARG A 104 -4.19 2.83 -7.84
C ARG A 104 -4.34 4.05 -8.73
N ASN A 105 -3.89 5.21 -8.28
CA ASN A 105 -3.79 6.39 -9.15
C ASN A 105 -2.45 6.41 -9.92
N LYS A 106 -2.23 7.44 -10.76
CA LYS A 106 -0.96 7.64 -11.48
C LYS A 106 0.27 7.82 -10.58
N LYS A 107 0.07 8.26 -9.34
CA LYS A 107 1.14 8.38 -8.32
C LYS A 107 1.42 7.05 -7.62
N ASN A 108 0.79 5.95 -8.07
CA ASN A 108 0.89 4.62 -7.47
C ASN A 108 0.34 4.55 -6.03
N GLU A 109 -0.53 5.49 -5.64
CA GLU A 109 -1.24 5.47 -4.36
C GLU A 109 -2.44 4.51 -4.45
N LEU A 110 -2.60 3.63 -3.46
CA LEU A 110 -3.72 2.69 -3.39
C LEU A 110 -5.01 3.43 -3.00
N LEU A 111 -6.01 3.38 -3.87
CA LEU A 111 -7.30 4.01 -3.67
C LEU A 111 -8.37 3.00 -3.24
N TYR A 112 -8.38 1.81 -3.83
CA TYR A 112 -9.36 0.78 -3.52
C TYR A 112 -8.73 -0.61 -3.47
N VAL A 113 -9.26 -1.47 -2.61
CA VAL A 113 -8.84 -2.86 -2.45
C VAL A 113 -10.04 -3.72 -2.04
N ASN A 114 -10.03 -5.02 -2.34
CA ASN A 114 -10.94 -5.95 -1.66
C ASN A 114 -10.41 -6.26 -0.26
N ASP A 115 -11.25 -6.17 0.77
CA ASP A 115 -10.92 -6.42 2.18
C ASP A 115 -11.29 -7.84 2.66
N PHE A 116 -11.93 -8.64 1.79
CA PHE A 116 -12.29 -10.02 2.07
C PHE A 116 -11.73 -10.98 1.00
N HIS A 117 -11.64 -12.25 1.38
CA HIS A 117 -11.17 -13.31 0.50
C HIS A 117 -12.22 -13.67 -0.57
N VAL A 118 -11.87 -13.47 -1.83
CA VAL A 118 -12.77 -13.71 -2.97
C VAL A 118 -12.44 -15.07 -3.60
N SER A 119 -13.08 -16.14 -3.14
CA SER A 119 -12.82 -17.49 -3.66
C SER A 119 -13.37 -17.68 -5.08
N VAL A 120 -12.57 -18.29 -5.95
CA VAL A 120 -12.96 -18.59 -7.34
C VAL A 120 -12.58 -20.01 -7.73
N VAL A 121 -13.34 -20.60 -8.66
CA VAL A 121 -13.04 -21.89 -9.28
C VAL A 121 -12.71 -21.64 -10.75
N PRO A 122 -11.42 -21.56 -11.15
CA PRO A 122 -11.06 -21.10 -12.49
C PRO A 122 -11.39 -22.09 -13.62
N THR A 123 -11.37 -23.40 -13.32
CA THR A 123 -11.50 -24.49 -14.30
C THR A 123 -12.45 -25.58 -13.80
N GLY A 124 -13.03 -26.36 -14.72
CA GLY A 124 -13.90 -27.50 -14.41
C GLY A 124 -15.38 -27.27 -14.73
N ALA A 125 -16.23 -28.25 -14.40
CA ALA A 125 -17.68 -28.18 -14.63
C ALA A 125 -18.34 -27.06 -13.80
N ASN A 126 -17.89 -26.87 -12.56
CA ASN A 126 -18.38 -25.85 -11.62
C ASN A 126 -17.54 -24.56 -11.67
N ARG A 127 -16.93 -24.24 -12.81
CA ARG A 127 -16.09 -23.04 -12.93
C ARG A 127 -16.90 -21.76 -12.69
N THR A 128 -16.27 -20.79 -12.04
CA THR A 128 -16.78 -19.43 -11.89
C THR A 128 -16.82 -18.76 -13.26
N LYS A 129 -18.01 -18.60 -13.83
CA LYS A 129 -18.19 -17.94 -15.15
C LYS A 129 -18.05 -16.42 -15.05
N PHE A 130 -18.59 -15.86 -13.97
CA PHE A 130 -18.65 -14.42 -13.73
C PHE A 130 -18.76 -14.17 -12.23
N ILE A 131 -18.12 -13.11 -11.74
CA ILE A 131 -18.13 -12.74 -10.32
C ILE A 131 -18.17 -11.21 -10.16
N ASP A 132 -18.96 -10.74 -9.20
CA ASP A 132 -18.93 -9.35 -8.75
C ASP A 132 -18.07 -9.27 -7.49
N VAL A 133 -17.08 -8.38 -7.51
CA VAL A 133 -16.09 -8.24 -6.44
C VAL A 133 -16.22 -6.86 -5.81
N PRO A 134 -16.77 -6.75 -4.60
CA PRO A 134 -16.78 -5.50 -3.87
C PRO A 134 -15.37 -5.03 -3.49
N VAL A 135 -15.14 -3.72 -3.57
CA VAL A 135 -13.90 -3.08 -3.11
C VAL A 135 -14.22 -1.94 -2.15
N VAL A 136 -13.39 -1.82 -1.12
CA VAL A 136 -13.48 -0.71 -0.17
C VAL A 136 -12.53 0.40 -0.57
N LEU A 137 -12.91 1.64 -0.28
CA LEU A 137 -12.02 2.78 -0.42
C LEU A 137 -10.96 2.66 0.67
N VAL A 138 -9.70 2.60 0.28
CA VAL A 138 -8.59 2.78 1.20
C VAL A 138 -8.67 4.25 1.59
N ALA A 139 -9.36 4.53 2.70
CA ALA A 139 -9.36 5.86 3.27
C ALA A 139 -7.90 6.26 3.32
N LYS A 140 -7.52 7.30 2.56
CA LYS A 140 -6.27 8.01 2.80
C LYS A 140 -6.27 8.15 4.31
N SER A 141 -5.37 7.46 5.01
CA SER A 141 -5.19 7.72 6.43
C SER A 141 -5.09 9.23 6.45
N LYS A 142 -6.09 9.92 7.01
CA LYS A 142 -5.97 11.36 7.24
C LYS A 142 -4.55 11.52 7.76
N PRO A 143 -3.69 12.36 7.17
CA PRO A 143 -2.33 12.52 7.69
C PRO A 143 -2.54 12.64 9.19
N LYS A 144 -1.98 11.67 9.93
CA LYS A 144 -2.16 11.57 11.37
C LYS A 144 -1.91 12.99 11.84
N GLU A 145 -2.96 13.68 12.31
CA GLU A 145 -2.80 15.01 12.85
C GLU A 145 -1.84 14.79 14.01
N GLU A 146 -0.55 15.00 13.75
CA GLU A 146 0.49 14.91 14.75
C GLU A 146 0.21 16.09 15.65
N LYS A 147 -0.65 15.84 16.63
CA LYS A 147 -0.88 16.77 17.72
C LYS A 147 0.50 17.08 18.26
N LYS A 148 0.92 18.33 18.05
CA LYS A 148 2.19 18.86 18.51
C LYS A 148 2.38 18.46 19.97
N HIS A 149 3.41 17.67 20.23
CA HIS A 149 3.69 17.11 21.57
C HIS A 149 4.70 17.96 22.33
N GLN A 150 5.43 18.84 21.63
CA GLN A 150 6.51 19.64 22.17
C GLN A 150 6.51 21.05 21.55
N TRP A 151 6.97 22.04 22.32
CA TRP A 151 7.06 23.44 21.91
C TRP A 151 8.50 23.99 22.04
N PRO A 152 9.45 23.52 21.22
CA PRO A 152 10.84 23.98 21.30
C PRO A 152 10.99 25.49 21.03
N GLU A 153 10.10 26.08 20.23
CA GLU A 153 10.10 27.50 19.89
C GLU A 153 9.74 28.43 21.06
N LEU A 154 9.15 27.89 22.15
CA LEU A 154 8.81 28.67 23.34
C LEU A 154 9.95 28.74 24.35
N LEU A 155 11.08 28.08 24.10
CA LEU A 155 12.24 28.12 24.97
C LEU A 155 12.86 29.53 24.97
N GLY A 156 13.07 30.12 26.15
CA GLY A 156 13.55 31.49 26.29
C GLY A 156 12.48 32.59 26.17
N THR A 157 11.21 32.24 25.93
CA THR A 157 10.09 33.20 25.94
C THR A 157 9.55 33.44 27.35
N ASN A 158 8.63 34.41 27.51
CA ASN A 158 7.94 34.61 28.77
C ASN A 158 7.00 33.42 29.06
N GLY A 159 7.05 32.89 30.27
CA GLY A 159 6.27 31.71 30.65
C GLY A 159 4.76 31.89 30.58
N GLN A 160 4.24 33.09 30.84
CA GLN A 160 2.80 33.36 30.73
C GLN A 160 2.34 33.41 29.27
N GLU A 161 3.18 33.97 28.39
CA GLU A 161 2.92 33.96 26.94
C GLU A 161 2.94 32.53 26.39
N ALA A 162 3.94 31.73 26.78
CA ALA A 162 4.05 30.33 26.41
C ALA A 162 2.80 29.52 26.82
N VAL A 163 2.31 29.73 28.06
CA VAL A 163 1.07 29.09 28.53
C VAL A 163 -0.13 29.46 27.66
N ASN A 164 -0.28 30.73 27.29
CA ASN A 164 -1.40 31.19 26.47
C ASN A 164 -1.35 30.63 25.04
N ILE A 165 -0.17 30.57 24.44
CA ILE A 165 0.05 29.96 23.12
C ILE A 165 -0.33 28.48 23.16
N ILE A 166 0.18 27.72 24.13
CA ILE A 166 -0.10 26.28 24.26
C ILE A 166 -1.58 26.03 24.53
N LYS A 167 -2.24 26.82 25.40
CA LYS A 167 -3.69 26.71 25.63
C LYS A 167 -4.49 26.96 24.36
N LYS A 168 -4.09 27.94 23.54
CA LYS A 168 -4.73 28.27 22.28
C LYS A 168 -4.53 27.18 21.22
N GLU A 169 -3.33 26.59 21.15
CA GLU A 169 -3.00 25.53 20.19
C GLU A 169 -3.61 24.18 20.55
N THR A 170 -3.63 23.82 21.84
CA THR A 170 -4.03 22.48 22.30
C THR A 170 -5.47 22.41 22.84
N GLY A 171 -5.99 23.52 23.36
CA GLY A 171 -7.25 23.54 24.12
C GLY A 171 -7.16 22.89 25.51
N PHE A 172 -5.96 22.57 26.01
CA PHE A 172 -5.79 21.92 27.30
C PHE A 172 -6.10 22.87 28.47
N SER A 173 -6.84 22.36 29.46
CA SER A 173 -7.14 23.10 30.69
C SER A 173 -5.95 23.12 31.66
N GLN A 174 -5.08 22.09 31.61
CA GLN A 174 -3.96 21.90 32.52
C GLN A 174 -2.63 22.38 31.91
N VAL A 175 -2.57 23.65 31.50
CA VAL A 175 -1.31 24.29 31.06
C VAL A 175 -0.92 25.34 32.09
N VAL A 176 0.18 25.10 32.82
CA VAL A 176 0.58 25.91 33.98
C VAL A 176 2.08 26.18 33.95
N ALA A 177 2.46 27.41 34.30
CA ALA A 177 3.84 27.81 34.53
C ALA A 177 4.30 27.39 35.93
N ILE A 178 5.41 26.66 36.01
CA ILE A 178 5.97 26.09 37.24
C ILE A 178 7.41 26.57 37.36
N ARG A 179 7.82 27.01 38.55
CA ARG A 179 9.21 27.42 38.79
C ARG A 179 10.15 26.23 38.64
N ALA A 180 11.25 26.41 37.90
CA ALA A 180 12.27 25.39 37.73
C ALA A 180 12.78 24.88 39.09
N GLY A 181 12.83 23.55 39.24
CA GLY A 181 13.20 22.89 40.50
C GLY A 181 12.06 22.66 41.49
N SER A 182 10.83 23.08 41.18
CA SER A 182 9.66 22.72 42.00
C SER A 182 9.40 21.22 41.93
N MET A 183 9.11 20.59 43.06
CA MET A 183 8.72 19.19 43.10
C MET A 183 7.34 19.02 42.46
N VAL A 184 7.24 18.18 41.45
CA VAL A 184 6.00 17.84 40.75
C VAL A 184 5.88 16.33 40.61
N THR A 185 4.64 15.83 40.53
CA THR A 185 4.38 14.42 40.24
C THR A 185 4.82 14.07 38.82
N MET A 186 5.57 12.97 38.64
CA MET A 186 6.06 12.51 37.34
C MET A 186 5.06 11.57 36.63
N ASP A 187 3.77 11.73 36.89
CA ASP A 187 2.71 11.01 36.16
C ASP A 187 2.61 11.53 34.72
N TYR A 188 2.39 10.64 33.75
CA TYR A 188 2.18 11.01 32.34
C TYR A 188 0.70 11.26 32.06
N ARG A 189 0.39 12.45 31.54
CA ARG A 189 -0.96 12.95 31.26
C ARG A 189 -1.02 13.60 29.88
N ASN A 190 -1.92 13.07 29.04
CA ASN A 190 -2.15 13.56 27.69
C ASN A 190 -2.92 14.90 27.62
N ASP A 191 -3.34 15.44 28.76
CA ASP A 191 -4.15 16.67 28.89
C ASP A 191 -3.39 17.81 29.59
N ARG A 192 -2.10 17.63 29.88
CA ARG A 192 -1.30 18.56 30.70
C ARG A 192 0.02 18.92 30.04
N VAL A 193 0.38 20.20 30.17
CA VAL A 193 1.70 20.71 29.78
C VAL A 193 2.24 21.57 30.91
N ARG A 194 3.44 21.22 31.39
CA ARG A 194 4.16 21.98 32.43
C ARG A 194 5.20 22.88 31.78
N VAL A 195 5.05 24.19 31.94
CA VAL A 195 5.98 25.18 31.43
C VAL A 195 6.96 25.55 32.54
N TYR A 196 8.22 25.12 32.46
CA TYR A 196 9.20 25.41 33.50
C TYR A 196 9.85 26.78 33.31
N VAL A 197 9.73 27.66 34.32
CA VAL A 197 10.20 29.05 34.27
C VAL A 197 11.29 29.35 35.31
N ASP A 198 12.21 30.27 35.02
CA ASP A 198 13.23 30.75 35.97
C ASP A 198 12.70 31.82 36.95
N LYS A 199 13.61 32.53 37.64
CA LYS A 199 13.25 33.63 38.55
C LYS A 199 12.69 34.86 37.83
N ASN A 200 13.04 35.04 36.56
CA ASN A 200 12.64 36.16 35.71
C ASN A 200 11.36 35.83 34.91
N GLY A 201 10.79 34.63 35.10
CA GLY A 201 9.60 34.17 34.39
C GLY A 201 9.89 33.63 32.98
N ILE A 202 11.15 33.34 32.65
CA ILE A 202 11.58 32.87 31.33
C ILE A 202 11.57 31.35 31.26
N VAL A 203 11.07 30.79 30.15
CA VAL A 203 10.99 29.34 29.92
C VAL A 203 12.40 28.74 29.81
N THR A 204 12.72 27.81 30.71
CA THR A 204 14.04 27.16 30.81
C THR A 204 14.10 25.76 30.20
N ARG A 205 12.94 25.11 30.03
CA ARG A 205 12.84 23.76 29.44
C ARG A 205 11.77 23.75 28.37
N THR A 206 11.98 22.95 27.32
CA THR A 206 10.99 22.73 26.27
C THR A 206 9.70 22.20 26.87
N PRO A 207 8.57 22.91 26.74
CA PRO A 207 7.28 22.40 27.18
C PRO A 207 6.92 21.16 26.36
N ILE A 208 6.48 20.11 27.05
CA ILE A 208 6.06 18.84 26.46
C ILE A 208 4.74 18.38 27.10
N ILE A 209 3.99 17.55 26.40
CA ILE A 209 2.81 16.89 26.99
C ILE A 209 3.29 15.79 27.95
N ALA A 210 2.96 15.94 29.23
CA ALA A 210 3.35 15.05 30.33
C ALA A 210 2.47 15.22 31.59
#